data_AF-A0A5C7AHC3-F1
#
_entry.id   AF-A0A5C7AHC3-F1
#
_cell.length_a   1.000
_cell.length_b   1.000
_cell.length_c   1.000
_cell.angle_alpha   90.00
_cell.angle_beta   90.00
_cell.angle_gamma   90.00
#
_symmetry.space_group_name_H-M   'P 1'
#
loop_
_entity.id
_entity.type
_entity.pdbx_description
1 polymer ?
#
loop_
_entity_poly.entity_id
_entity_poly.type
_entity_poly.pdbx_seq_one_letter_code
_entity_poly.pdbx_strand_id
1 'polypeptide(L)'
;MTMNPLNKLQEHGQSIWLDLLDRDIMDSGKLQSLIADDDLRGLTSNPSIFEKAISGSDDYDDDIIKLSETIDTNVALFFEMAIADIQRAADLFRPVFDQTEGKDGFVSIEVSPYLAQDTDGTIEQARELWQKVNRKNVMIKIPGTTQGLPAIRECLREGININVTLLFGLPRYREITEAFMGGLEDRLKEGHSIKDVASVASFFLSRIDVMVDPILKEKGADHLVGEIAIASAKLAYQIYLDMVASDRFKALEAKGAQRQRVLWASTSAKDPSFSDVKYVEALIGKDTINTLPMETIDAFRDHGTAADTITNDLKATNATMDELKNLGIDIDTITQKLENEGISKFNKAFENLIKSIADQKRKKK
;
A
#
# COMPACT_ATOMS: atom_id res chain seq x y z
N MET A 1 -26.01 -6.43 -20.38
CA MET A 1 -25.32 -6.73 -19.12
C MET A 1 -24.92 -5.40 -18.52
N THR A 2 -25.31 -5.12 -17.29
CA THR A 2 -24.80 -3.96 -16.54
C THR A 2 -23.29 -4.10 -16.45
N MET A 3 -22.57 -3.07 -16.90
CA MET A 3 -21.11 -3.06 -16.92
C MET A 3 -20.60 -3.03 -15.47
N ASN A 4 -19.65 -3.92 -15.15
CA ASN A 4 -19.01 -4.03 -13.83
C ASN A 4 -18.49 -2.63 -13.38
N PRO A 5 -18.97 -2.09 -12.23
CA PRO A 5 -18.53 -0.80 -11.74
C PRO A 5 -17.01 -0.66 -11.57
N LEU A 6 -16.31 -1.75 -11.22
CA LEU A 6 -14.85 -1.76 -11.06
C LEU A 6 -14.14 -1.38 -12.37
N ASN A 7 -14.60 -1.92 -13.51
CA ASN A 7 -13.96 -1.63 -14.80
C ASN A 7 -14.08 -0.14 -15.20
N LYS A 8 -15.06 0.59 -14.64
CA LYS A 8 -15.22 2.02 -14.91
C LYS A 8 -14.19 2.89 -14.19
N LEU A 9 -13.56 2.41 -13.13
CA LEU A 9 -12.57 3.18 -12.37
C LEU A 9 -11.35 3.59 -13.21
N GLN A 10 -11.00 2.77 -14.21
CA GLN A 10 -9.94 3.10 -15.16
C GLN A 10 -10.28 4.29 -16.06
N GLU A 11 -11.56 4.51 -16.37
CA GLU A 11 -11.99 5.68 -17.14
C GLU A 11 -11.69 6.98 -16.37
N HIS A 12 -11.64 6.90 -15.04
CA HIS A 12 -11.25 7.98 -14.12
C HIS A 12 -9.75 7.95 -13.76
N GLY A 13 -8.97 7.01 -14.30
CA GLY A 13 -7.54 6.87 -14.05
C GLY A 13 -7.18 6.34 -12.66
N GLN A 14 -8.09 5.64 -11.98
CA GLN A 14 -7.81 4.93 -10.74
C GLN A 14 -7.64 3.42 -10.99
N SER A 15 -6.55 2.85 -10.47
CA SER A 15 -6.31 1.41 -10.49
C SER A 15 -6.72 0.73 -9.19
N ILE A 16 -7.26 -0.49 -9.29
CA ILE A 16 -7.59 -1.31 -8.13
C ILE A 16 -6.53 -2.39 -7.93
N TRP A 17 -6.00 -2.46 -6.72
CA TRP A 17 -5.11 -3.52 -6.27
C TRP A 17 -5.81 -4.36 -5.21
N LEU A 18 -5.43 -5.63 -5.11
CA LEU A 18 -5.95 -6.55 -4.12
C LEU A 18 -5.06 -6.54 -2.87
N ASP A 19 -5.64 -6.31 -1.70
CA ASP A 19 -4.95 -6.41 -0.40
C ASP A 19 -5.14 -7.81 0.21
N LEU A 20 -4.69 -8.82 -0.53
CA LEU A 20 -4.76 -10.24 -0.17
C LEU A 20 -3.68 -11.00 -0.93
N LEU A 21 -3.10 -12.02 -0.28
CA LEU A 21 -2.24 -13.01 -0.91
C LEU A 21 -2.38 -14.33 -0.15
N ASP A 22 -2.87 -15.34 -0.85
CA ASP A 22 -2.89 -16.73 -0.39
C ASP A 22 -2.74 -17.66 -1.60
N ARG A 23 -2.51 -18.95 -1.34
CA ARG A 23 -2.28 -19.94 -2.40
C ARG A 23 -3.58 -20.35 -3.08
N ASP A 24 -4.66 -20.50 -2.33
CA ASP A 24 -5.99 -20.85 -2.86
C ASP A 24 -6.46 -19.89 -3.97
N ILE A 25 -6.34 -18.57 -3.79
CA ILE A 25 -6.78 -17.61 -4.80
C ILE A 25 -5.92 -17.68 -6.09
N MET A 26 -4.64 -18.05 -5.97
CA MET A 26 -3.74 -18.24 -7.11
C MET A 26 -3.95 -19.59 -7.81
N ASP A 27 -4.20 -20.66 -7.05
CA ASP A 27 -4.33 -22.03 -7.53
C ASP A 27 -5.70 -22.33 -8.12
N SER A 28 -6.76 -21.72 -7.57
CA SER A 28 -8.14 -21.89 -8.05
C SER A 28 -8.44 -21.19 -9.38
N GLY A 29 -7.55 -20.33 -9.86
CA GLY A 29 -7.80 -19.46 -11.02
C GLY A 29 -8.59 -18.19 -10.69
N LYS A 30 -8.93 -17.96 -9.41
CA LYS A 30 -9.71 -16.80 -8.98
C LYS A 30 -8.96 -15.50 -9.21
N LEU A 31 -7.66 -15.42 -8.90
CA LEU A 31 -6.86 -14.21 -9.11
C LEU A 31 -6.81 -13.82 -10.59
N GLN A 32 -6.64 -14.79 -11.48
CA GLN A 32 -6.66 -14.58 -12.94
C GLN A 32 -8.01 -14.08 -13.41
N SER A 33 -9.11 -14.59 -12.83
CA SER A 33 -10.46 -14.11 -13.11
C SER A 33 -10.65 -12.67 -12.63
N LEU A 34 -10.16 -12.29 -11.44
CA LEU A 34 -10.18 -10.90 -10.97
C LEU A 34 -9.39 -9.97 -11.90
N ILE A 35 -8.22 -10.41 -12.38
CA ILE A 35 -7.42 -9.65 -13.36
C ILE A 35 -8.22 -9.44 -14.65
N ALA A 36 -8.83 -10.49 -15.18
CA ALA A 36 -9.52 -10.45 -16.48
C ALA A 36 -10.89 -9.74 -16.43
N ASP A 37 -11.69 -10.03 -15.41
CA ASP A 37 -13.10 -9.63 -15.34
C ASP A 37 -13.30 -8.34 -14.54
N ASP A 38 -12.48 -8.10 -13.51
CA ASP A 38 -12.57 -6.91 -12.65
C ASP A 38 -11.53 -5.84 -12.96
N ASP A 39 -10.66 -6.07 -13.96
CA ASP A 39 -9.52 -5.22 -14.31
C ASP A 39 -8.62 -4.95 -13.08
N LEU A 40 -8.36 -6.01 -12.32
CA LEU A 40 -7.44 -5.97 -11.17
C LEU A 40 -6.01 -5.74 -11.67
N ARG A 41 -5.33 -4.72 -11.11
CA ARG A 41 -4.09 -4.16 -11.67
C ARG A 41 -2.87 -4.29 -10.78
N GLY A 42 -2.97 -4.95 -9.65
CA GLY A 42 -1.85 -5.21 -8.76
C GLY A 42 -2.29 -5.85 -7.47
N LEU A 43 -1.31 -6.10 -6.60
CA LEU A 43 -1.52 -6.83 -5.36
C LEU A 43 -0.58 -6.32 -4.27
N THR A 44 -1.08 -6.21 -3.04
CA THR A 44 -0.29 -5.96 -1.84
C THR A 44 -0.36 -7.13 -0.88
N SER A 45 0.81 -7.45 -0.30
CA SER A 45 0.89 -8.28 0.91
C SER A 45 1.31 -7.43 2.11
N ASN A 46 1.15 -8.00 3.30
CA ASN A 46 1.66 -7.49 4.57
C ASN A 46 1.72 -8.66 5.59
N PRO A 47 2.40 -8.50 6.74
CA PRO A 47 2.52 -9.55 7.74
C PRO A 47 1.20 -10.17 8.20
N SER A 48 0.13 -9.37 8.33
CA SER A 48 -1.18 -9.88 8.77
C SER A 48 -1.91 -10.70 7.71
N ILE A 49 -1.67 -10.42 6.42
CA ILE A 49 -2.18 -11.24 5.31
C ILE A 49 -1.51 -12.61 5.35
N PHE A 50 -0.19 -12.64 5.47
CA PHE A 50 0.55 -13.90 5.57
C PHE A 50 0.23 -14.68 6.86
N GLU A 51 0.04 -14.00 8.01
CA GLU A 51 -0.42 -14.64 9.24
C GLU A 51 -1.72 -15.42 8.98
N LYS A 52 -2.71 -14.78 8.35
CA LYS A 52 -4.00 -15.43 8.03
C LYS A 52 -3.83 -16.57 7.03
N ALA A 53 -3.06 -16.37 5.97
CA ALA A 53 -2.86 -17.40 4.94
C ALA A 53 -2.17 -18.65 5.53
N ILE A 54 -1.11 -18.47 6.32
CA ILE A 54 -0.32 -19.56 6.90
C ILE A 54 -1.02 -20.24 8.06
N SER A 55 -1.75 -19.51 8.91
CA SER A 55 -2.45 -20.10 10.05
C SER A 55 -3.86 -20.61 9.73
N GLY A 56 -4.45 -20.14 8.64
CA GLY A 56 -5.82 -20.45 8.23
C GLY A 56 -5.96 -21.60 7.22
N SER A 57 -4.84 -22.15 6.73
CA SER A 57 -4.83 -23.23 5.74
C SER A 57 -3.67 -24.21 6.01
N ASP A 58 -3.74 -25.38 5.36
CA ASP A 58 -2.64 -26.37 5.37
C ASP A 58 -1.69 -26.17 4.16
N ASP A 59 -1.91 -25.14 3.32
CA ASP A 59 -1.23 -24.93 2.03
C ASP A 59 0.29 -24.70 2.16
N TYR A 60 0.75 -24.34 3.36
CA TYR A 60 2.15 -24.04 3.66
C TYR A 60 2.87 -25.18 4.37
N ASP A 61 2.16 -26.22 4.80
CA ASP A 61 2.72 -27.22 5.71
C ASP A 61 3.88 -28.01 5.11
N ASP A 62 3.77 -28.41 3.84
CA ASP A 62 4.82 -29.18 3.15
C ASP A 62 6.08 -28.35 2.94
N ASP A 63 5.94 -27.07 2.60
CA ASP A 63 7.07 -26.15 2.49
C ASP A 63 7.71 -25.90 3.85
N ILE A 64 6.92 -25.74 4.90
CA ILE A 64 7.43 -25.57 6.26
C ILE A 64 8.28 -26.77 6.68
N ILE A 65 7.82 -28.00 6.42
CA ILE A 65 8.59 -29.21 6.71
C ILE A 65 9.90 -29.19 5.92
N LYS A 66 9.80 -29.11 4.60
CA LYS A 66 10.95 -29.24 3.69
C LYS A 66 12.00 -28.15 3.90
N LEU A 67 11.59 -26.89 3.97
CA LEU A 67 12.50 -25.76 4.16
C LEU A 67 13.13 -25.79 5.55
N SER A 68 12.44 -26.33 6.56
CA SER A 68 12.99 -26.43 7.92
C SER A 68 14.16 -27.40 8.09
N GLU A 69 14.43 -28.23 7.08
CA GLU A 69 15.61 -29.10 7.06
C GLU A 69 16.91 -28.34 6.80
N THR A 70 16.82 -27.15 6.17
CA THR A 70 17.99 -26.37 5.74
C THR A 70 17.99 -24.93 6.27
N ILE A 71 16.85 -24.43 6.77
CA ILE A 71 16.70 -23.07 7.27
C ILE A 71 16.48 -23.07 8.79
N ASP A 72 17.40 -22.41 9.49
CA ASP A 72 17.48 -22.45 10.94
C ASP A 72 16.48 -21.53 11.64
N THR A 73 16.08 -20.43 11.01
CA THR A 73 15.19 -19.43 11.62
C THR A 73 13.81 -19.41 10.96
N ASN A 74 12.76 -19.25 11.77
CA ASN A 74 11.40 -19.13 11.26
C ASN A 74 11.18 -17.85 10.44
N VAL A 75 11.96 -16.79 10.70
CA VAL A 75 11.95 -15.56 9.91
C VAL A 75 12.46 -15.81 8.50
N ALA A 76 13.61 -16.49 8.36
CA ALA A 76 14.13 -16.86 7.04
C ALA A 76 13.18 -17.83 6.32
N LEU A 77 12.59 -18.79 7.06
CA LEU A 77 11.61 -19.72 6.51
C LEU A 77 10.39 -18.98 5.94
N PHE A 78 9.86 -18.02 6.69
CA PHE A 78 8.77 -17.16 6.24
C PHE A 78 9.15 -16.43 4.95
N PHE A 79 10.31 -15.77 4.92
CA PHE A 79 10.70 -14.99 3.74
C PHE A 79 10.88 -15.88 2.51
N GLU A 80 11.41 -17.10 2.62
CA GLU A 80 11.51 -17.99 1.46
C GLU A 80 10.13 -18.42 0.92
N MET A 81 9.16 -18.71 1.80
CA MET A 81 7.79 -19.00 1.36
C MET A 81 7.12 -17.76 0.74
N ALA A 82 7.28 -16.59 1.38
CA ALA A 82 6.73 -15.34 0.87
C ALA A 82 7.33 -14.95 -0.49
N ILE A 83 8.64 -15.13 -0.68
CA ILE A 83 9.32 -14.88 -1.96
C ILE A 83 8.73 -15.77 -3.06
N ALA A 84 8.53 -17.06 -2.78
CA ALA A 84 7.94 -17.99 -3.75
C ALA A 84 6.51 -17.57 -4.15
N ASP A 85 5.67 -17.22 -3.17
CA ASP A 85 4.30 -16.77 -3.45
C ASP A 85 4.28 -15.42 -4.22
N ILE A 86 5.18 -14.49 -3.88
CA ILE A 86 5.31 -13.20 -4.57
C ILE A 86 5.82 -13.38 -6.00
N GLN A 87 6.75 -14.30 -6.26
CA GLN A 87 7.17 -14.64 -7.62
C GLN A 87 6.01 -15.16 -8.46
N ARG A 88 5.21 -16.07 -7.90
CA ARG A 88 4.01 -16.62 -8.57
C ARG A 88 3.00 -15.51 -8.88
N ALA A 89 2.67 -14.68 -7.90
CA ALA A 89 1.76 -13.56 -8.10
C ALA A 89 2.31 -12.57 -9.15
N ALA A 90 3.59 -12.24 -9.10
CA ALA A 90 4.24 -11.36 -10.07
C ALA A 90 4.18 -11.95 -11.49
N ASP A 91 4.34 -13.26 -11.65
CA ASP A 91 4.20 -13.94 -12.94
C ASP A 91 2.76 -13.89 -13.46
N LEU A 92 1.75 -13.99 -12.58
CA LEU A 92 0.34 -13.84 -12.94
C LEU A 92 -0.03 -12.41 -13.36
N PHE A 93 0.56 -11.40 -12.73
CA PHE A 93 0.37 -9.98 -13.09
C PHE A 93 1.27 -9.51 -14.24
N ARG A 94 2.18 -10.35 -14.72
CA ARG A 94 3.14 -9.97 -15.76
C ARG A 94 2.48 -9.47 -17.06
N PRO A 95 1.38 -10.07 -17.57
CA PRO A 95 0.67 -9.54 -18.73
C PRO A 95 0.16 -8.11 -18.53
N VAL A 96 -0.37 -7.78 -17.34
CA VAL A 96 -0.81 -6.42 -17.00
C VAL A 96 0.37 -5.46 -16.98
N PHE A 97 1.49 -5.87 -16.38
CA PHE A 97 2.70 -5.07 -16.34
C PHE A 97 3.23 -4.75 -17.75
N ASP A 98 3.31 -5.76 -18.62
CA ASP A 98 3.79 -5.56 -19.99
C ASP A 98 2.79 -4.71 -20.82
N GLN A 99 1.47 -4.94 -20.69
CA GLN A 99 0.43 -4.19 -21.41
C GLN A 99 0.37 -2.72 -21.00
N THR A 100 0.64 -2.43 -19.74
CA THR A 100 0.60 -1.06 -19.19
C THR A 100 1.96 -0.36 -19.22
N GLU A 101 2.95 -0.97 -19.89
CA GLU A 101 4.32 -0.45 -19.99
C GLU A 101 4.95 -0.16 -18.61
N GLY A 102 4.69 -1.05 -17.66
CA GLY A 102 5.19 -0.96 -16.29
C GLY A 102 4.50 0.09 -15.42
N LYS A 103 3.33 0.60 -15.83
CA LYS A 103 2.52 1.47 -14.98
C LYS A 103 1.79 0.67 -13.90
N ASP A 104 1.24 -0.50 -14.23
CA ASP A 104 0.51 -1.40 -13.32
C ASP A 104 1.10 -2.82 -13.36
N GLY A 105 0.40 -3.80 -12.79
CA GLY A 105 0.82 -5.19 -12.72
C GLY A 105 1.85 -5.47 -11.62
N PHE A 106 1.89 -4.62 -10.59
CA PHE A 106 2.85 -4.74 -9.50
C PHE A 106 2.37 -5.64 -8.36
N VAL A 107 3.32 -6.34 -7.73
CA VAL A 107 3.11 -7.12 -6.51
C VAL A 107 4.06 -6.63 -5.42
N SER A 108 3.53 -6.32 -4.23
CA SER A 108 4.35 -5.79 -3.13
C SER A 108 4.70 -6.84 -2.08
N ILE A 109 5.97 -6.89 -1.68
CA ILE A 109 6.49 -7.64 -0.52
C ILE A 109 7.09 -6.66 0.49
N GLU A 110 6.76 -6.80 1.76
CA GLU A 110 7.22 -5.89 2.83
C GLU A 110 8.50 -6.38 3.49
N VAL A 111 9.41 -5.43 3.80
CA VAL A 111 10.54 -5.70 4.69
C VAL A 111 10.03 -6.13 6.08
N SER A 112 10.90 -6.75 6.86
CA SER A 112 10.64 -7.16 8.22
C SER A 112 10.18 -5.95 9.06
N PRO A 113 9.04 -6.04 9.75
CA PRO A 113 8.56 -4.97 10.62
C PRO A 113 9.56 -4.57 11.73
N TYR A 114 10.43 -5.50 12.14
CA TYR A 114 11.49 -5.24 13.12
C TYR A 114 12.51 -4.20 12.65
N LEU A 115 12.59 -3.93 11.35
CA LEU A 115 13.52 -2.97 10.74
C LEU A 115 12.91 -1.57 10.57
N ALA A 116 11.66 -1.32 10.99
CA ALA A 116 10.98 -0.04 10.78
C ALA A 116 11.70 1.19 11.38
N GLN A 117 12.64 0.97 12.31
CA GLN A 117 13.49 1.98 12.93
C GLN A 117 14.99 1.79 12.64
N ASP A 118 15.33 0.90 11.70
CA ASP A 118 16.69 0.60 11.27
C ASP A 118 16.84 0.88 9.77
N THR A 119 17.45 2.03 9.45
CA THR A 119 17.67 2.45 8.07
C THR A 119 18.55 1.47 7.30
N ASP A 120 19.71 1.09 7.87
CA ASP A 120 20.70 0.27 7.16
C ASP A 120 20.19 -1.15 6.98
N GLY A 121 19.59 -1.73 8.03
CA GLY A 121 18.95 -3.04 7.96
C GLY A 121 17.79 -3.07 6.95
N THR A 122 16.98 -2.01 6.89
CA THR A 122 15.91 -1.89 5.86
C THR A 122 16.48 -1.90 4.45
N ILE A 123 17.55 -1.16 4.20
CA ILE A 123 18.20 -1.11 2.88
C ILE A 123 18.77 -2.48 2.51
N GLU A 124 19.49 -3.12 3.43
CA GLU A 124 20.08 -4.45 3.21
C GLU A 124 19.00 -5.47 2.84
N GLN A 125 17.92 -5.54 3.60
CA GLN A 125 16.85 -6.48 3.33
C GLN A 125 16.08 -6.12 2.04
N ALA A 126 15.87 -4.84 1.74
CA ALA A 126 15.24 -4.44 0.49
C ALA A 126 16.04 -4.91 -0.73
N ARG A 127 17.37 -4.80 -0.68
CA ARG A 127 18.26 -5.34 -1.72
C ARG A 127 18.17 -6.86 -1.82
N GLU A 128 18.17 -7.56 -0.69
CA GLU A 128 18.04 -9.02 -0.65
C GLU A 128 16.72 -9.48 -1.30
N LEU A 129 15.59 -8.90 -0.87
CA LEU A 129 14.27 -9.25 -1.41
C LEU A 129 14.18 -8.92 -2.90
N TRP A 130 14.67 -7.76 -3.33
CA TRP A 130 14.70 -7.38 -4.73
C TRP A 130 15.47 -8.41 -5.58
N GLN A 131 16.65 -8.82 -5.11
CA GLN A 131 17.50 -9.80 -5.80
C GLN A 131 16.90 -11.21 -5.80
N LYS A 132 16.35 -11.68 -4.68
CA LYS A 132 15.80 -13.03 -4.56
C LYS A 132 14.50 -13.19 -5.34
N VAL A 133 13.60 -12.20 -5.25
CA VAL A 133 12.34 -12.24 -5.99
C VAL A 133 12.62 -12.17 -7.50
N ASN A 134 13.54 -11.31 -7.94
CA ASN A 134 14.02 -11.25 -9.33
C ASN A 134 12.88 -11.17 -10.35
N ARG A 135 11.97 -10.20 -10.16
CA ARG A 135 10.88 -9.86 -11.09
C ARG A 135 10.79 -8.35 -11.21
N LYS A 136 10.64 -7.85 -12.44
CA LYS A 136 10.60 -6.39 -12.73
C LYS A 136 9.37 -5.70 -12.14
N ASN A 137 8.28 -6.44 -11.97
CA ASN A 137 6.99 -5.95 -11.50
C ASN A 137 6.77 -6.23 -10.01
N VAL A 138 7.84 -6.27 -9.23
CA VAL A 138 7.76 -6.34 -7.76
C VAL A 138 8.07 -4.98 -7.17
N MET A 139 7.45 -4.68 -6.04
CA MET A 139 7.77 -3.52 -5.21
C MET A 139 8.20 -3.99 -3.83
N ILE A 140 9.31 -3.44 -3.33
CA ILE A 140 9.67 -3.60 -1.94
C ILE A 140 8.92 -2.56 -1.13
N LYS A 141 8.15 -3.04 -0.16
CA LYS A 141 7.31 -2.20 0.68
C LYS A 141 8.10 -1.79 1.93
N ILE A 142 8.28 -0.47 2.09
CA ILE A 142 9.08 0.13 3.16
C ILE A 142 8.18 1.10 3.94
N PRO A 143 8.10 0.99 5.28
CA PRO A 143 7.41 1.98 6.11
C PRO A 143 7.95 3.39 5.89
N GLY A 144 7.08 4.37 5.67
CA GLY A 144 7.42 5.78 5.56
C GLY A 144 7.71 6.44 6.90
N THR A 145 8.50 5.79 7.76
CA THR A 145 8.96 6.37 9.04
C THR A 145 10.11 7.35 8.79
N THR A 146 10.53 8.09 9.82
CA THR A 146 11.72 8.96 9.73
C THR A 146 12.97 8.17 9.28
N GLN A 147 13.12 6.94 9.76
CA GLN A 147 14.22 6.03 9.40
C GLN A 147 14.01 5.38 8.03
N GLY A 148 12.76 5.22 7.58
CA GLY A 148 12.43 4.73 6.25
C GLY A 148 12.75 5.74 5.14
N LEU A 149 12.68 7.04 5.41
CA LEU A 149 12.99 8.09 4.41
C LEU A 149 14.36 7.91 3.72
N PRO A 150 15.49 7.82 4.43
CA PRO A 150 16.78 7.58 3.80
C PRO A 150 16.84 6.22 3.08
N ALA A 151 16.19 5.18 3.63
CA ALA A 151 16.15 3.86 3.00
C ALA A 151 15.41 3.88 1.65
N ILE A 152 14.27 4.56 1.59
CA ILE A 152 13.47 4.74 0.37
C ILE A 152 14.28 5.47 -0.70
N ARG A 153 14.92 6.60 -0.35
CA ARG A 153 15.76 7.36 -1.28
C ARG A 153 16.89 6.50 -1.83
N GLU A 154 17.58 5.75 -0.96
CA GLU A 154 18.68 4.88 -1.34
C GLU A 154 18.22 3.75 -2.27
N CYS A 155 17.13 3.06 -1.94
CA CYS A 155 16.63 1.98 -2.79
C CYS A 155 16.18 2.49 -4.17
N LEU A 156 15.54 3.66 -4.23
CA LEU A 156 15.18 4.30 -5.51
C LEU A 156 16.41 4.73 -6.31
N ARG A 157 17.46 5.22 -5.64
CA ARG A 157 18.77 5.50 -6.27
C ARG A 157 19.33 4.24 -6.94
N GLU A 158 19.23 3.10 -6.27
CA GLU A 158 19.67 1.80 -6.78
C GLU A 158 18.76 1.22 -7.87
N GLY A 159 17.55 1.77 -8.04
CA GLY A 159 16.60 1.37 -9.06
C GLY A 159 15.66 0.24 -8.61
N ILE A 160 15.47 0.10 -7.30
CA ILE A 160 14.49 -0.80 -6.70
C ILE A 160 13.13 -0.10 -6.70
N ASN A 161 12.08 -0.79 -7.12
CA ASN A 161 10.73 -0.24 -7.07
C ASN A 161 10.21 -0.25 -5.63
N ILE A 162 9.63 0.87 -5.17
CA ILE A 162 9.24 1.05 -3.76
C ILE A 162 7.76 1.31 -3.59
N ASN A 163 7.11 0.51 -2.74
CA ASN A 163 5.81 0.81 -2.16
C ASN A 163 6.03 1.42 -0.77
N VAL A 164 5.84 2.73 -0.63
CA VAL A 164 5.91 3.35 0.69
C VAL A 164 4.62 3.02 1.46
N THR A 165 4.72 2.52 2.69
CA THR A 165 3.57 2.14 3.52
C THR A 165 3.51 2.91 4.83
N LEU A 166 2.42 2.75 5.60
CA LEU A 166 2.20 3.41 6.89
C LEU A 166 2.23 4.95 6.82
N LEU A 167 1.78 5.54 5.70
CA LEU A 167 1.60 6.98 5.59
C LEU A 167 0.22 7.38 6.10
N PHE A 168 0.17 8.20 7.14
CA PHE A 168 -1.08 8.68 7.73
C PHE A 168 -1.23 10.21 7.66
N GLY A 169 -0.11 10.92 7.75
CA GLY A 169 -0.07 12.37 7.90
C GLY A 169 0.45 13.08 6.65
N LEU A 170 -0.08 14.28 6.42
CA LEU A 170 0.37 15.16 5.34
C LEU A 170 1.84 15.59 5.47
N PRO A 171 2.37 15.90 6.68
CA PRO A 171 3.78 16.27 6.82
C PRO A 171 4.71 15.15 6.35
N ARG A 172 4.46 13.91 6.80
CA ARG A 172 5.25 12.75 6.37
C ARG A 172 5.16 12.53 4.87
N TYR A 173 3.96 12.68 4.29
CA TYR A 173 3.82 12.49 2.85
C TYR A 173 4.65 13.49 2.03
N ARG A 174 4.80 14.75 2.47
CA ARG A 174 5.72 15.71 1.84
C ARG A 174 7.18 15.26 1.91
N GLU A 175 7.61 14.70 3.03
CA GLU A 175 8.97 14.16 3.16
C GLU A 175 9.20 12.97 2.21
N ILE A 176 8.16 12.16 1.97
CA ILE A 176 8.21 11.04 1.03
C ILE A 176 8.32 11.51 -0.42
N THR A 177 7.58 12.55 -0.82
CA THR A 177 7.72 13.09 -2.18
C THR A 177 9.12 13.68 -2.40
N GLU A 178 9.72 14.29 -1.37
CA GLU A 178 11.11 14.76 -1.38
C GLU A 178 12.12 13.60 -1.49
N ALA A 179 11.95 12.53 -0.72
CA ALA A 179 12.80 11.34 -0.79
C ALA A 179 12.71 10.66 -2.15
N PHE A 180 11.51 10.60 -2.73
CA PHE A 180 11.26 10.05 -4.06
C PHE A 180 11.99 10.83 -5.16
N MET A 181 11.79 12.14 -5.22
CA MET A 181 12.49 13.00 -6.20
C MET A 181 14.00 12.94 -6.00
N GLY A 182 14.48 12.99 -4.75
CA GLY A 182 15.90 12.92 -4.42
C GLY A 182 16.56 11.61 -4.87
N GLY A 183 15.88 10.47 -4.71
CA GLY A 183 16.42 9.17 -5.15
C GLY A 183 16.58 9.07 -6.65
N LEU A 184 15.59 9.56 -7.41
CA LEU A 184 15.66 9.62 -8.88
C LEU A 184 16.76 10.59 -9.36
N GLU A 185 16.92 11.73 -8.71
CA GLU A 185 17.98 12.68 -9.02
C GLU A 185 19.37 12.09 -8.78
N ASP A 186 19.57 11.41 -7.66
CA ASP A 186 20.85 10.78 -7.34
C ASP A 186 21.19 9.68 -8.35
N ARG A 187 20.21 8.86 -8.73
CA ARG A 187 20.37 7.86 -9.79
C ARG A 187 20.80 8.47 -11.13
N LEU A 188 20.19 9.59 -11.52
CA LEU A 188 20.56 10.30 -12.74
C LEU A 188 21.97 10.89 -12.67
N LYS A 189 22.39 11.43 -11.51
CA LYS A 189 23.76 11.96 -11.32
C LYS A 189 24.81 10.86 -11.50
N GLU A 190 24.47 9.62 -11.17
CA GLU A 190 25.32 8.44 -11.38
C GLU A 190 25.27 7.91 -12.83
N GLY A 191 24.48 8.52 -13.70
CA GLY A 191 24.37 8.14 -15.12
C GLY A 191 23.44 6.94 -15.38
N HIS A 192 22.64 6.53 -14.39
CA HIS A 192 21.69 5.44 -14.53
C HIS A 192 20.31 5.91 -15.02
N SER A 193 19.59 5.05 -15.72
CA SER A 193 18.22 5.32 -16.20
C SER A 193 17.22 5.30 -15.05
N ILE A 194 16.23 6.20 -15.08
CA ILE A 194 15.09 6.26 -14.15
C ILE A 194 13.77 5.76 -14.76
N LYS A 195 13.78 5.26 -16.00
CA LYS A 195 12.56 4.85 -16.72
C LYS A 195 11.84 3.66 -16.11
N ASP A 196 12.63 2.73 -15.57
CA ASP A 196 12.14 1.47 -15.02
C ASP A 196 12.00 1.51 -13.49
N VAL A 197 12.09 2.71 -12.89
CA VAL A 197 11.92 2.90 -11.44
C VAL A 197 10.49 3.33 -11.16
N ALA A 198 9.74 2.46 -10.49
CA ALA A 198 8.36 2.71 -10.09
C ALA A 198 8.26 2.91 -8.57
N SER A 199 7.32 3.77 -8.15
CA SER A 199 7.00 3.91 -6.74
C SER A 199 5.53 4.26 -6.52
N VAL A 200 4.99 3.85 -5.38
CA VAL A 200 3.65 4.24 -4.92
C VAL A 200 3.73 4.70 -3.46
N ALA A 201 2.83 5.59 -3.06
CA ALA A 201 2.71 6.09 -1.69
C ALA A 201 1.39 5.64 -1.06
N SER A 202 1.42 4.57 -0.26
CA SER A 202 0.25 3.99 0.41
C SER A 202 -0.19 4.82 1.61
N PHE A 203 -1.18 5.68 1.39
CA PHE A 203 -1.80 6.58 2.35
C PHE A 203 -3.02 5.93 3.01
N PHE A 204 -2.97 5.74 4.32
CA PHE A 204 -3.93 4.98 5.12
C PHE A 204 -5.06 5.87 5.64
N LEU A 205 -6.31 5.39 5.52
CA LEU A 205 -7.49 6.25 5.74
C LEU A 205 -8.36 5.86 6.92
N SER A 206 -9.04 4.71 6.90
CA SER A 206 -10.08 4.40 7.90
C SER A 206 -9.60 4.45 9.34
N ARG A 207 -8.28 4.31 9.58
CA ARG A 207 -7.67 4.41 10.91
C ARG A 207 -7.67 5.83 11.47
N ILE A 208 -7.73 6.85 10.62
CA ILE A 208 -7.85 8.26 11.01
C ILE A 208 -9.22 8.48 11.64
N ASP A 209 -10.30 8.13 10.93
CA ASP A 209 -11.67 8.31 11.45
C ASP A 209 -11.91 7.49 12.72
N VAL A 210 -11.42 6.23 12.79
CA VAL A 210 -11.50 5.41 14.02
C VAL A 210 -10.89 6.12 15.25
N MET A 211 -9.86 6.94 15.06
CA MET A 211 -9.21 7.68 16.14
C MET A 211 -9.90 9.04 16.42
N VAL A 212 -10.39 9.71 15.39
CA VAL A 212 -10.88 11.09 15.48
C VAL A 212 -12.37 11.14 15.81
N ASP A 213 -13.18 10.22 15.28
CA ASP A 213 -14.64 10.23 15.42
C ASP A 213 -15.14 10.19 16.87
N PRO A 214 -14.55 9.39 17.79
CA PRO A 214 -14.94 9.46 19.20
C PRO A 214 -14.74 10.84 19.81
N ILE A 215 -13.63 11.51 19.46
CA ILE A 215 -13.28 12.85 19.96
C ILE A 215 -14.25 13.90 19.40
N LEU A 216 -14.65 13.76 18.14
CA LEU A 216 -15.66 14.63 17.51
C LEU A 216 -17.02 14.50 18.19
N LYS A 217 -17.46 13.26 18.47
CA LYS A 217 -18.71 12.99 19.19
C LYS A 217 -18.70 13.61 20.59
N GLU A 218 -17.60 13.46 21.33
CA GLU A 218 -17.45 14.08 22.66
C GLU A 218 -17.50 15.61 22.63
N LYS A 219 -17.07 16.23 21.53
CA LYS A 219 -17.11 17.68 21.32
C LYS A 219 -18.42 18.19 20.70
N GLY A 220 -19.38 17.29 20.41
CA GLY A 220 -20.65 17.63 19.77
C GLY A 220 -20.52 18.06 18.30
N ALA A 221 -19.48 17.57 17.61
CA ALA A 221 -19.20 17.86 16.21
C ALA A 221 -19.56 16.66 15.31
N ASP A 222 -20.74 16.08 15.51
CA ASP A 222 -21.21 14.88 14.81
C ASP A 222 -21.23 15.01 13.28
N HIS A 223 -21.36 16.23 12.74
CA HIS A 223 -21.33 16.47 11.29
C HIS A 223 -19.96 16.25 10.64
N LEU A 224 -18.90 16.13 11.44
CA LEU A 224 -17.54 15.83 10.96
C LEU A 224 -17.18 14.33 11.06
N VAL A 225 -18.03 13.51 11.68
CA VAL A 225 -17.78 12.08 11.90
C VAL A 225 -17.67 11.35 10.57
N GLY A 226 -16.54 10.66 10.36
CA GLY A 226 -16.22 9.94 9.14
C GLY A 226 -15.79 10.82 7.97
N GLU A 227 -15.61 12.13 8.15
CA GLU A 227 -15.24 13.06 7.07
C GLU A 227 -13.73 13.39 7.07
N ILE A 228 -13.04 13.17 8.19
CA ILE A 228 -11.67 13.63 8.40
C ILE A 228 -10.65 12.84 7.57
N ALA A 229 -10.81 11.53 7.45
CA ALA A 229 -9.92 10.72 6.62
C ALA A 229 -10.03 11.10 5.14
N ILE A 230 -11.26 11.33 4.64
CA ILE A 230 -11.50 11.76 3.26
C ILE A 230 -10.89 13.15 3.03
N ALA A 231 -11.11 14.09 3.95
CA ALA A 231 -10.54 15.43 3.84
C ALA A 231 -8.99 15.38 3.82
N SER A 232 -8.38 14.57 4.68
CA SER A 232 -6.93 14.32 4.69
C SER A 232 -6.45 13.72 3.36
N ALA A 233 -7.16 12.72 2.82
CA ALA A 233 -6.82 12.10 1.53
C ALA A 233 -6.84 13.09 0.37
N LYS A 234 -7.86 13.96 0.30
CA LYS A 234 -7.95 15.02 -0.72
C LYS A 234 -6.78 15.99 -0.65
N LEU A 235 -6.37 16.38 0.57
CA LEU A 235 -5.18 17.21 0.77
C LEU A 235 -3.88 16.47 0.43
N ALA A 236 -3.79 15.16 0.68
CA ALA A 236 -2.67 14.35 0.21
C ALA A 236 -2.62 14.31 -1.32
N TYR A 237 -3.75 14.19 -2.00
CA TYR A 237 -3.79 14.27 -3.45
C TYR A 237 -3.34 15.65 -3.96
N GLN A 238 -3.65 16.75 -3.26
CA GLN A 238 -3.12 18.07 -3.61
C GLN A 238 -1.58 18.13 -3.51
N ILE A 239 -0.98 17.50 -2.50
CA ILE A 239 0.49 17.39 -2.38
C ILE A 239 1.08 16.66 -3.58
N TYR A 240 0.43 15.59 -4.03
CA TYR A 240 0.82 14.87 -5.24
C TYR A 240 0.76 15.78 -6.48
N LEU A 241 -0.35 16.50 -6.67
CA LEU A 241 -0.52 17.42 -7.80
C LEU A 241 0.55 18.53 -7.79
N ASP A 242 0.85 19.10 -6.62
CA ASP A 242 1.88 20.12 -6.46
C ASP A 242 3.27 19.57 -6.81
N MET A 243 3.60 18.35 -6.36
CA MET A 243 4.87 17.70 -6.67
C MET A 243 5.00 17.45 -8.18
N VAL A 244 3.98 16.87 -8.82
CA VAL A 244 4.00 16.61 -10.27
C VAL A 244 4.05 17.89 -11.09
N ALA A 245 3.41 18.97 -10.61
CA ALA A 245 3.43 20.27 -11.28
C ALA A 245 4.75 21.04 -11.10
N SER A 246 5.60 20.65 -10.15
CA SER A 246 6.87 21.32 -9.86
C SER A 246 7.85 21.24 -11.04
N ASP A 247 8.64 22.30 -11.26
CA ASP A 247 9.69 22.30 -12.29
C ASP A 247 10.72 21.19 -12.06
N ARG A 248 11.00 20.90 -10.79
CA ARG A 248 11.89 19.82 -10.37
C ARG A 248 11.40 18.46 -10.87
N PHE A 249 10.14 18.11 -10.63
CA PHE A 249 9.62 16.83 -11.10
C PHE A 249 9.42 16.79 -12.61
N LYS A 250 8.96 17.89 -13.24
CA LYS A 250 8.87 17.97 -14.71
C LYS A 250 10.22 17.69 -15.41
N ALA A 251 11.33 18.12 -14.82
CA ALA A 251 12.67 17.82 -15.34
C ALA A 251 13.03 16.33 -15.23
N LEU A 252 12.55 15.63 -14.20
CA LEU A 252 12.68 14.18 -14.06
C LEU A 252 11.75 13.43 -15.03
N GLU A 253 10.50 13.86 -15.14
CA GLU A 253 9.51 13.28 -16.06
C GLU A 253 9.98 13.39 -17.52
N ALA A 254 10.58 14.52 -17.91
CA ALA A 254 11.20 14.70 -19.23
C ALA A 254 12.36 13.72 -19.52
N LYS A 255 12.98 13.16 -18.47
CA LYS A 255 14.02 12.11 -18.56
C LYS A 255 13.43 10.69 -18.42
N GLY A 256 12.11 10.59 -18.32
CA GLY A 256 11.36 9.33 -18.28
C GLY A 256 11.01 8.85 -16.88
N ALA A 257 11.07 9.70 -15.85
CA ALA A 257 10.56 9.34 -14.52
C ALA A 257 9.08 8.97 -14.59
N GLN A 258 8.70 7.87 -13.95
CA GLN A 258 7.30 7.58 -13.65
C GLN A 258 6.85 8.44 -12.46
N ARG A 259 5.55 8.74 -12.35
CA ARG A 259 4.98 9.46 -11.21
C ARG A 259 4.84 8.51 -10.01
N GLN A 260 5.20 8.97 -8.81
CA GLN A 260 4.84 8.24 -7.59
C GLN A 260 3.34 8.44 -7.32
N ARG A 261 2.53 7.47 -7.76
CA ARG A 261 1.07 7.52 -7.58
C ARG A 261 0.70 7.40 -6.12
N VAL A 262 -0.33 8.13 -5.70
CA VAL A 262 -0.94 7.94 -4.38
C VAL A 262 -1.73 6.64 -4.40
N LEU A 263 -1.48 5.78 -3.42
CA LEU A 263 -2.23 4.55 -3.20
C LEU A 263 -3.09 4.75 -1.95
N TRP A 264 -4.41 4.62 -2.06
CA TRP A 264 -5.30 4.62 -0.92
C TRP A 264 -5.32 3.24 -0.27
N ALA A 265 -4.99 3.19 1.02
CA ALA A 265 -4.95 1.96 1.81
C ALA A 265 -5.88 2.06 3.02
N SER A 266 -6.29 0.89 3.55
CA SER A 266 -7.24 0.82 4.65
C SER A 266 -8.53 1.58 4.33
N THR A 267 -9.13 1.28 3.17
CA THR A 267 -10.29 1.95 2.57
C THR A 267 -11.61 1.19 2.78
N SER A 268 -11.65 0.21 3.69
CA SER A 268 -12.91 -0.38 4.15
C SER A 268 -13.46 0.41 5.34
N ALA A 269 -14.75 0.76 5.28
CA ALA A 269 -15.46 1.34 6.41
C ALA A 269 -15.36 0.45 7.66
N LYS A 270 -15.14 1.07 8.82
CA LYS A 270 -15.06 0.37 10.12
C LYS A 270 -16.30 0.60 10.98
N ASP A 271 -17.04 1.65 10.70
CA ASP A 271 -18.35 1.91 11.29
C ASP A 271 -19.44 1.34 10.34
N PRO A 272 -20.28 0.40 10.80
CA PRO A 272 -21.31 -0.22 9.98
C PRO A 272 -22.45 0.74 9.57
N SER A 273 -22.51 1.95 10.14
CA SER A 273 -23.44 2.99 9.70
C SER A 273 -22.98 3.71 8.43
N PHE A 274 -21.70 3.60 8.07
CA PHE A 274 -21.19 4.12 6.81
C PHE A 274 -21.44 3.13 5.69
N SER A 275 -21.58 3.62 4.45
CA SER A 275 -21.49 2.76 3.28
C SER A 275 -20.14 2.03 3.28
N ASP A 276 -20.19 0.73 2.97
CA ASP A 276 -19.02 -0.15 2.82
C ASP A 276 -18.10 0.26 1.66
N VAL A 277 -18.60 1.04 0.71
CA VAL A 277 -17.83 1.66 -0.40
C VAL A 277 -17.51 3.15 -0.19
N LYS A 278 -17.82 3.73 0.99
CA LYS A 278 -17.64 5.17 1.30
C LYS A 278 -16.29 5.73 0.86
N TYR A 279 -15.20 5.09 1.28
CA TYR A 279 -13.86 5.59 0.95
C TYR A 279 -13.50 5.34 -0.51
N VAL A 280 -13.98 4.26 -1.12
CA VAL A 280 -13.68 4.01 -2.54
C VAL A 280 -14.28 5.11 -3.39
N GLU A 281 -15.59 5.37 -3.25
CA GLU A 281 -16.30 6.39 -4.02
C GLU A 281 -15.76 7.80 -3.80
N ALA A 282 -15.34 8.15 -2.58
CA ALA A 282 -14.88 9.50 -2.25
C ALA A 282 -13.48 9.85 -2.80
N LEU A 283 -12.72 8.86 -3.29
CA LEU A 283 -11.28 9.00 -3.56
C LEU A 283 -10.88 8.66 -5.01
N ILE A 284 -11.86 8.49 -5.87
CA ILE A 284 -11.65 8.18 -7.28
C ILE A 284 -11.06 9.41 -7.97
N GLY A 285 -9.97 9.18 -8.71
CA GLY A 285 -9.42 10.18 -9.62
C GLY A 285 -8.11 9.76 -10.26
N LYS A 286 -7.64 10.63 -11.13
CA LYS A 286 -6.54 10.36 -12.06
C LYS A 286 -5.23 10.03 -11.35
N ASP A 287 -4.50 9.08 -11.92
CA ASP A 287 -3.15 8.66 -11.49
C ASP A 287 -3.12 8.21 -10.02
N THR A 288 -4.20 7.56 -9.55
CA THR A 288 -4.29 6.98 -8.20
C THR A 288 -4.44 5.47 -8.24
N ILE A 289 -4.20 4.84 -7.08
CA ILE A 289 -4.44 3.42 -6.85
C ILE A 289 -5.31 3.32 -5.60
N ASN A 290 -6.17 2.32 -5.50
CA ASN A 290 -6.82 1.92 -4.25
C ASN A 290 -6.55 0.43 -4.02
N THR A 291 -5.94 0.08 -2.87
CA THR A 291 -5.77 -1.33 -2.50
C THR A 291 -6.91 -1.75 -1.59
N LEU A 292 -7.65 -2.76 -2.03
CA LEU A 292 -8.92 -3.16 -1.44
C LEU A 292 -8.86 -4.62 -0.98
N PRO A 293 -9.39 -4.94 0.21
CA PRO A 293 -9.66 -6.33 0.54
C PRO A 293 -10.80 -6.87 -0.32
N MET A 294 -10.92 -8.19 -0.42
CA MET A 294 -11.87 -8.85 -1.32
C MET A 294 -13.32 -8.42 -1.05
N GLU A 295 -13.68 -8.23 0.23
CA GLU A 295 -15.04 -7.83 0.61
C GLU A 295 -15.41 -6.44 0.08
N THR A 296 -14.46 -5.50 0.04
CA THR A 296 -14.69 -4.15 -0.50
C THR A 296 -14.72 -4.15 -2.03
N ILE A 297 -13.93 -5.01 -2.67
CA ILE A 297 -14.02 -5.24 -4.12
C ILE A 297 -15.41 -5.79 -4.48
N ASP A 298 -15.89 -6.79 -3.74
CA ASP A 298 -17.20 -7.39 -3.97
C ASP A 298 -18.34 -6.38 -3.74
N ALA A 299 -18.27 -5.57 -2.67
CA ALA A 299 -19.24 -4.50 -2.42
C ALA A 299 -19.26 -3.45 -3.54
N PHE A 300 -18.08 -3.00 -4.00
CA PHE A 300 -18.01 -2.03 -5.10
C PHE A 300 -18.51 -2.63 -6.42
N ARG A 301 -18.24 -3.92 -6.68
CA ARG A 301 -18.79 -4.64 -7.84
C ARG A 301 -20.31 -4.67 -7.83
N ASP A 302 -20.91 -4.85 -6.65
CA ASP A 302 -22.36 -4.95 -6.47
C ASP A 302 -23.07 -3.59 -6.66
N HIS A 303 -22.60 -2.54 -5.99
CA HIS A 303 -23.34 -1.28 -5.92
C HIS A 303 -22.48 0.01 -5.92
N GLY A 304 -21.19 -0.09 -6.23
CA GLY A 304 -20.30 1.07 -6.30
C GLY A 304 -20.59 2.01 -7.47
N THR A 305 -20.33 3.30 -7.26
CA THR A 305 -20.45 4.33 -8.29
C THR A 305 -19.08 4.92 -8.63
N ALA A 306 -18.71 4.85 -9.91
CA ALA A 306 -17.50 5.48 -10.42
C ALA A 306 -17.77 6.93 -10.86
N ALA A 307 -17.04 7.88 -10.29
CA ALA A 307 -17.05 9.29 -10.66
C ALA A 307 -15.75 9.97 -10.19
N ASP A 308 -15.28 11.03 -10.86
CA ASP A 308 -14.15 11.82 -10.35
C ASP A 308 -14.56 12.58 -9.09
N THR A 309 -13.96 12.23 -7.95
CA THR A 309 -14.36 12.73 -6.62
C THR A 309 -13.22 13.29 -5.79
N ILE A 310 -11.98 12.85 -6.02
CA ILE A 310 -10.82 13.24 -5.20
C ILE A 310 -10.55 14.75 -5.25
N THR A 311 -10.90 15.44 -6.34
CA THR A 311 -10.73 16.90 -6.48
C THR A 311 -12.00 17.70 -6.18
N ASN A 312 -13.09 17.05 -5.78
CA ASN A 312 -14.37 17.74 -5.57
C ASN A 312 -14.36 18.52 -4.26
N ASP A 313 -14.87 19.75 -4.33
CA ASP A 313 -15.09 20.67 -3.21
C ASP A 313 -13.90 20.79 -2.23
N LEU A 314 -12.73 21.14 -2.77
CA LEU A 314 -11.55 21.43 -1.97
C LEU A 314 -11.76 22.59 -0.99
N LYS A 315 -12.70 23.50 -1.27
CA LYS A 315 -13.04 24.59 -0.35
C LYS A 315 -13.71 24.05 0.91
N ALA A 316 -14.72 23.19 0.78
CA ALA A 316 -15.33 22.52 1.93
C ALA A 316 -14.31 21.64 2.65
N THR A 317 -13.46 20.93 1.91
CA THR A 317 -12.37 20.13 2.48
C THR A 317 -11.47 20.94 3.41
N ASN A 318 -11.02 22.13 2.97
CA ASN A 318 -10.21 23.00 3.82
C ASN A 318 -11.01 23.53 5.03
N ALA A 319 -12.29 23.87 4.84
CA ALA A 319 -13.15 24.31 5.95
C ALA A 319 -13.32 23.21 7.02
N THR A 320 -13.48 21.94 6.63
CA THR A 320 -13.52 20.79 7.53
C THR A 320 -12.24 20.68 8.36
N MET A 321 -11.07 20.84 7.72
CA MET A 321 -9.78 20.76 8.40
C MET A 321 -9.53 21.96 9.33
N ASP A 322 -9.97 23.16 8.93
CA ASP A 322 -9.92 24.36 9.78
C ASP A 322 -10.85 24.22 11.00
N GLU A 323 -12.04 23.66 10.81
CA GLU A 323 -12.98 23.38 11.91
C GLU A 323 -12.40 22.35 12.89
N LEU A 324 -11.82 21.26 12.39
CA LEU A 324 -11.12 20.26 13.21
C LEU A 324 -10.06 20.92 14.11
N LYS A 325 -9.26 21.83 13.53
CA LYS A 325 -8.26 22.60 14.27
C LYS A 325 -8.89 23.57 15.29
N ASN A 326 -9.98 24.24 14.94
CA ASN A 326 -10.70 25.14 15.85
C ASN A 326 -11.33 24.39 17.04
N LEU A 327 -11.67 23.12 16.87
CA LEU A 327 -12.08 22.21 17.95
C LEU A 327 -10.90 21.77 18.86
N GLY A 328 -9.68 22.19 18.54
CA GLY A 328 -8.46 21.84 19.27
C GLY A 328 -7.97 20.42 18.98
N ILE A 329 -8.39 19.83 17.85
CA ILE A 329 -7.94 18.51 17.42
C ILE A 329 -6.78 18.70 16.43
N ASP A 330 -5.60 18.24 16.82
CA ASP A 330 -4.43 18.26 15.96
C ASP A 330 -4.29 16.92 15.21
N ILE A 331 -4.62 16.95 13.92
CA ILE A 331 -4.52 15.76 13.06
C ILE A 331 -3.08 15.29 12.88
N ASP A 332 -2.09 16.18 12.93
CA ASP A 332 -0.69 15.79 12.74
C ASP A 332 -0.21 14.97 13.95
N THR A 333 -0.58 15.38 15.16
CA THR A 333 -0.33 14.58 16.37
C THR A 333 -1.03 13.21 16.31
N ILE A 334 -2.28 13.16 15.83
CA ILE A 334 -3.04 11.89 15.72
C ILE A 334 -2.42 10.97 14.68
N THR A 335 -2.04 11.49 13.52
CA THR A 335 -1.44 10.70 12.44
C THR A 335 -0.03 10.22 12.80
N GLN A 336 0.75 11.00 13.55
CA GLN A 336 2.02 10.53 14.11
C GLN A 336 1.83 9.40 15.13
N LYS A 337 0.78 9.47 15.96
CA LYS A 337 0.42 8.37 16.86
C LYS A 337 0.01 7.12 16.08
N LEU A 338 -0.76 7.26 15.00
CA LEU A 338 -1.13 6.17 14.11
C LEU A 338 0.07 5.50 13.44
N GLU A 339 1.08 6.28 13.04
CA GLU A 339 2.36 5.75 12.52
C GLU A 339 3.01 4.82 13.57
N ASN A 340 3.18 5.30 14.80
CA ASN A 340 3.80 4.55 15.89
C ASN A 340 3.02 3.29 16.28
N GLU A 341 1.68 3.38 16.36
CA GLU A 341 0.82 2.24 16.62
C GLU A 341 0.79 1.26 15.44
N GLY A 342 0.91 1.75 14.22
CA GLY A 342 0.97 0.94 13.00
C GLY A 342 2.14 -0.01 13.01
N ILE A 343 3.33 0.50 13.33
CA ILE A 343 4.56 -0.31 13.48
C ILE A 343 4.36 -1.39 14.56
N SER A 344 3.83 -1.00 15.72
CA SER A 344 3.60 -1.93 16.84
C SER A 344 2.62 -3.05 16.48
N LYS A 345 1.53 -2.72 15.76
CA LYS A 345 0.56 -3.70 15.27
C LYS A 345 1.17 -4.66 14.25
N PHE A 346 2.06 -4.17 13.37
CA PHE A 346 2.73 -4.99 12.37
C PHE A 346 3.76 -5.92 13.00
N ASN A 347 4.53 -5.45 13.98
CA ASN A 347 5.42 -6.29 14.79
C ASN A 347 4.65 -7.44 15.46
N LYS A 348 3.51 -7.13 16.09
CA LYS A 348 2.68 -8.15 16.75
C LYS A 348 2.12 -9.19 15.77
N ALA A 349 1.62 -8.75 14.60
CA ALA A 349 1.14 -9.67 13.56
C ALA A 349 2.28 -10.57 13.06
N PHE A 350 3.48 -10.01 12.91
CA PHE A 350 4.67 -10.77 12.51
C PHE A 350 5.11 -11.76 13.59
N GLU A 351 5.13 -11.38 14.87
CA GLU A 351 5.40 -12.30 15.99
C GLU A 351 4.42 -13.49 16.01
N ASN A 352 3.13 -13.22 15.83
CA ASN A 352 2.11 -14.26 15.73
C ASN A 352 2.38 -15.20 14.55
N LEU A 353 2.69 -14.64 13.37
CA LEU A 353 3.03 -15.42 12.18
C LEU A 353 4.25 -16.34 12.42
N ILE A 354 5.33 -15.80 12.98
CA ILE A 354 6.54 -16.56 13.30
C ILE A 354 6.26 -17.66 14.34
N LYS A 355 5.35 -17.40 15.29
CA LYS A 355 4.87 -18.40 16.24
C LYS A 355 4.05 -19.50 15.55
N SER A 356 3.14 -19.15 14.64
CA SER A 356 2.34 -20.12 13.87
C SER A 356 3.22 -21.09 13.10
N ILE A 357 4.26 -20.57 12.43
CA ILE A 357 5.29 -21.39 11.77
C ILE A 357 5.99 -22.32 12.77
N ALA A 358 6.36 -21.80 13.95
CA ALA A 358 7.00 -22.61 15.00
C ALA A 358 6.10 -23.77 15.46
N ASP A 359 4.82 -23.49 15.64
CA ASP A 359 3.83 -24.47 16.11
C ASP A 359 3.54 -25.53 15.02
N GLN A 360 3.45 -25.14 13.74
CA GLN A 360 3.35 -26.08 12.61
C GLN A 360 4.56 -27.01 12.52
N LYS A 361 5.79 -26.47 12.65
CA LYS A 361 7.03 -27.28 12.69
C LYS A 361 7.03 -28.31 13.83
N ARG A 362 6.40 -28.01 14.97
CA ARG A 362 6.32 -28.93 16.12
C ARG A 362 5.25 -30.00 15.96
N LYS A 363 4.11 -29.68 15.34
CA LYS A 363 3.01 -30.63 15.14
C LYS A 363 3.34 -31.75 14.15
N LYS A 364 4.28 -31.49 13.22
CA LYS A 364 4.63 -32.42 12.13
C LYS A 364 6.02 -33.09 12.29
N LYS A 365 6.70 -32.86 13.41
CA LYS A 365 7.82 -33.70 13.90
C LYS A 365 7.26 -34.79 14.79
#